data_AF-A0A7S1ZL37-F1
#
_entry.id   AF-A0A7S1ZL37-F1
#
_cell.length_a   1.000
_cell.length_b   1.000
_cell.length_c   1.000
_cell.angle_alpha   90.00
_cell.angle_beta   90.00
_cell.angle_gamma   90.00
#
_symmetry.space_group_name_H-M   'P 1'
#
loop_
_entity.id
_entity.type
_entity.pdbx_description
1 polymer ?
#
loop_
_entity_poly.entity_id
_entity_poly.type
_entity_poly.pdbx_seq_one_letter_code
_entity_poly.pdbx_strand_id
1 'polypeptide(L)'
;MLLPLPGVVASSIPTIQWPLGPSSYPPLYYEPLEALVEKRPATGAPIDIIAQDVTGAVSLLAPPDEGTAAEARRHRAATSVALLLLGDGLADEAHDLVTPLSWPEETHFGHGRPVYSTAPPEVVAEASYVHQLVHRREGFNVGEYGMIGFGNANYWANAAMKFRGSESLPMRAVREGVLR
;
A
#
# COMPACT_ATOMS: atom_id res chain seq x y z
N MET A 1 0.28 -10.20 24.17
CA MET A 1 1.10 -8.97 24.17
C MET A 1 1.15 -8.49 22.73
N LEU A 2 0.51 -7.36 22.42
CA LEU A 2 0.45 -6.80 21.06
C LEU A 2 1.86 -6.29 20.71
N LEU A 3 2.46 -6.77 19.62
CA LEU A 3 3.73 -6.23 19.13
C LEU A 3 3.47 -4.85 18.55
N PRO A 4 4.15 -3.76 18.93
CA PRO A 4 3.88 -2.47 18.32
C PRO A 4 4.02 -2.56 16.80
N LEU A 5 3.17 -1.82 16.08
CA LEU A 5 3.39 -1.52 14.66
C LEU A 5 4.86 -1.20 14.42
N PRO A 6 5.45 -1.60 13.28
CA PRO A 6 6.70 -1.01 12.86
C PRO A 6 6.55 0.51 12.95
N GLY A 7 7.45 1.18 13.69
CA GLY A 7 7.25 2.59 14.07
C GLY A 7 6.90 3.51 12.89
N VAL A 8 7.45 3.18 11.72
CA VAL A 8 7.18 3.84 10.43
C VAL A 8 5.72 3.75 9.98
N VAL A 9 5.05 2.62 10.19
CA VAL A 9 3.63 2.45 9.82
C VAL A 9 2.76 3.30 10.73
N ALA A 10 3.02 3.23 12.04
CA ALA A 10 2.29 4.00 13.04
C ALA A 10 2.42 5.52 12.82
N SER A 11 3.61 6.00 12.46
CA SER A 11 3.87 7.42 12.22
C SER A 11 3.30 7.95 10.91
N SER A 12 3.09 7.08 9.91
CA SER A 12 2.64 7.51 8.58
C SER A 12 1.12 7.64 8.49
N ILE A 13 0.35 6.92 9.31
CA ILE A 13 -1.12 6.97 9.23
C ILE A 13 -1.70 8.39 9.45
N PRO A 14 -1.22 9.18 10.43
CA PRO A 14 -1.69 10.56 10.61
C PRO A 14 -1.35 11.49 9.44
N THR A 15 -0.38 11.14 8.59
CA THR A 15 0.02 11.98 7.44
C THR A 15 -0.80 11.66 6.19
N ILE A 16 -1.61 10.60 6.20
CA ILE A 16 -2.47 10.26 5.07
C ILE A 16 -3.57 11.31 4.90
N GLN A 17 -3.55 11.98 3.76
CA GLN A 17 -4.60 12.90 3.34
C GLN A 17 -5.81 12.11 2.84
N TRP A 18 -6.76 11.86 3.75
CA TRP A 18 -8.00 11.19 3.40
C TRP A 18 -8.93 12.09 2.57
N PRO A 19 -9.63 11.53 1.56
CA PRO A 19 -10.66 12.25 0.83
C PRO A 19 -11.72 12.86 1.77
N LEU A 20 -12.02 14.15 1.60
CA LEU A 20 -12.93 14.92 2.46
C LEU A 20 -14.42 14.77 2.10
N GLY A 21 -14.77 13.82 1.23
CA GLY A 21 -16.16 13.57 0.83
C GLY A 21 -16.31 12.68 -0.42
N PRO A 22 -17.55 12.25 -0.75
CA PRO A 22 -17.81 11.28 -1.83
C PRO A 22 -17.28 11.68 -3.21
N SER A 23 -17.17 12.97 -3.50
CA SER A 23 -16.66 13.51 -4.77
C SER A 23 -15.14 13.68 -4.82
N SER A 24 -14.43 13.38 -3.73
CA SER A 24 -12.97 13.59 -3.62
C SER A 24 -12.16 12.29 -3.66
N TYR A 25 -12.81 11.15 -3.84
CA TYR A 25 -12.16 9.86 -3.97
C TYR A 25 -11.58 9.70 -5.39
N PRO A 26 -10.25 9.61 -5.57
CA PRO A 26 -9.68 9.32 -6.87
C PRO A 26 -9.89 7.85 -7.25
N PRO A 27 -10.09 7.53 -8.54
CA PRO A 27 -10.01 6.15 -9.01
C PRO A 27 -8.54 5.66 -8.99
N LEU A 28 -8.35 4.35 -8.98
CA LEU A 28 -7.08 3.72 -9.35
C LEU A 28 -7.07 3.41 -10.85
N TYR A 29 -5.89 3.49 -11.46
CA TYR A 29 -5.64 3.33 -12.89
C TYR A 29 -4.94 2.00 -13.22
N TYR A 30 -4.25 1.37 -12.25
CA TYR A 30 -3.62 0.05 -12.38
C TYR A 30 -2.58 -0.04 -13.50
N GLU A 31 -1.71 0.96 -13.61
CA GLU A 31 -0.66 1.03 -14.63
C GLU A 31 0.72 0.84 -14.02
N PRO A 32 1.71 0.35 -14.79
CA PRO A 32 3.07 0.19 -14.28
C PRO A 32 3.63 1.51 -13.75
N LEU A 33 4.50 1.44 -12.74
CA LEU A 33 5.18 2.59 -12.14
C LEU A 33 5.76 3.56 -13.18
N GLU A 34 6.38 3.04 -14.25
CA GLU A 34 6.96 3.87 -15.31
C GLU A 34 5.90 4.70 -16.05
N ALA A 35 4.73 4.12 -16.31
CA ALA A 35 3.61 4.80 -16.98
C ALA A 35 2.93 5.81 -16.04
N LEU A 36 2.83 5.50 -14.75
CA LEU A 36 2.26 6.40 -13.75
C LEU A 36 3.09 7.68 -13.65
N VAL A 37 4.42 7.58 -13.59
CA VAL A 37 5.34 8.73 -13.55
C VAL A 37 5.09 9.71 -14.71
N GLU A 38 4.87 9.19 -15.92
CA GLU A 38 4.59 10.03 -17.11
C GLU A 38 3.23 10.73 -17.04
N LYS A 39 2.25 10.16 -16.34
CA LYS A 39 0.89 10.69 -16.23
C LYS A 39 0.70 11.70 -15.10
N ARG A 40 1.52 11.63 -14.03
CA ARG A 40 1.41 12.52 -12.87
C ARG A 40 1.52 14.02 -13.17
N PRO A 41 2.36 14.51 -14.10
CA PRO A 41 2.34 15.93 -14.47
C PRO A 41 0.96 16.43 -14.90
N ALA A 42 0.15 15.58 -15.52
CA ALA A 42 -1.19 15.91 -15.99
C ALA A 42 -2.26 15.90 -14.88
N THR A 43 -1.99 15.28 -13.72
CA THR A 43 -2.95 15.21 -12.61
C THR A 43 -2.83 16.39 -11.65
N GLY A 44 -1.83 17.26 -11.82
CA GLY A 44 -1.57 18.41 -10.94
C GLY A 44 -1.10 18.01 -9.53
N ALA A 45 -0.81 16.73 -9.30
CA ALA A 45 -0.22 16.27 -8.04
C ALA A 45 1.25 16.72 -7.98
N PRO A 46 1.73 17.27 -6.85
CA PRO A 46 3.15 17.55 -6.68
C PRO A 46 3.92 16.25 -6.82
N ILE A 47 4.83 16.20 -7.79
CA ILE A 47 5.68 15.03 -8.00
C ILE A 47 6.77 15.06 -6.92
N ASP A 48 6.57 14.32 -5.84
CA ASP A 48 7.61 14.04 -4.86
C ASP A 48 8.76 13.29 -5.56
N ILE A 49 10.00 13.51 -5.09
CA ILE A 49 11.19 12.77 -5.53
C ILE A 49 10.97 11.26 -5.40
N ILE A 50 10.26 10.80 -4.36
CA ILE A 50 9.92 9.39 -4.19
C ILE A 50 9.05 8.89 -5.35
N ALA A 51 8.12 9.70 -5.85
CA ALA A 51 7.27 9.35 -6.98
C ALA A 51 8.08 9.21 -8.28
N GLN A 52 9.15 9.99 -8.45
CA GLN A 52 9.99 9.96 -9.66
C GLN A 52 10.88 8.72 -9.73
N ASP A 53 11.26 8.18 -8.57
CA ASP A 53 12.14 7.01 -8.47
C ASP A 53 11.71 6.11 -7.29
N VAL A 54 10.54 5.49 -7.44
CA VAL A 54 9.97 4.59 -6.42
C VAL A 54 10.92 3.42 -6.16
N THR A 55 11.51 2.84 -7.20
CA THR A 55 12.46 1.72 -7.08
C THR A 55 13.74 2.16 -6.35
N GLY A 56 14.27 3.35 -6.64
CA GLY A 56 15.39 3.94 -5.93
C GLY A 56 15.08 4.22 -4.47
N ALA A 57 13.88 4.71 -4.15
CA ALA A 57 13.43 4.94 -2.78
C ALA A 57 13.39 3.63 -1.96
N VAL A 58 12.86 2.54 -2.54
CA VAL A 58 12.88 1.21 -1.90
C VAL A 58 14.33 0.73 -1.71
N SER A 59 15.17 0.90 -2.73
CA SER A 59 16.58 0.49 -2.70
C SER A 59 17.41 1.27 -1.68
N LEU A 60 17.07 2.54 -1.43
CA LEU A 60 17.71 3.39 -0.42
C LEU A 60 17.45 2.87 1.00
N LEU A 61 16.22 2.42 1.28
CA LEU A 61 15.82 1.89 2.60
C LEU A 61 16.26 0.44 2.80
N ALA A 62 16.44 -0.31 1.73
CA ALA A 62 16.90 -1.69 1.75
C ALA A 62 17.91 -1.93 0.61
N PRO A 63 19.18 -1.54 0.83
CA PRO A 63 20.22 -1.71 -0.18
C PRO A 63 20.40 -3.18 -0.57
N PRO A 64 20.95 -3.44 -1.77
CA PRO A 64 21.01 -4.77 -2.30
C PRO A 64 22.01 -5.65 -1.54
N ASP A 65 21.51 -6.34 -0.53
CA ASP A 65 22.18 -7.43 0.17
C ASP A 65 21.59 -8.79 -0.24
N GLU A 66 22.34 -9.86 0.00
CA GLU A 66 21.90 -11.25 -0.19
C GLU A 66 21.33 -11.86 1.10
N GLY A 67 20.37 -12.77 0.95
CA GLY A 67 19.81 -13.60 2.03
C GLY A 67 18.41 -13.20 2.50
N THR A 68 17.76 -14.08 3.23
CA THR A 68 16.35 -13.96 3.65
C THR A 68 16.08 -12.74 4.52
N ALA A 69 17.05 -12.34 5.36
CA ALA A 69 16.94 -11.13 6.15
C ALA A 69 16.99 -9.85 5.28
N ALA A 70 17.71 -9.88 4.15
CA ALA A 70 17.76 -8.77 3.21
C ALA A 70 16.45 -8.66 2.41
N GLU A 71 15.88 -9.79 1.99
CA GLU A 71 14.57 -9.85 1.32
C GLU A 71 13.46 -9.31 2.23
N ALA A 72 13.42 -9.76 3.49
CA ALA A 72 12.46 -9.24 4.47
C ALA A 72 12.61 -7.72 4.70
N ARG A 73 13.84 -7.19 4.68
CA ARG A 73 14.08 -5.73 4.73
C ARG A 73 13.54 -5.03 3.50
N ARG A 74 13.78 -5.56 2.29
CA ARG A 74 13.25 -4.98 1.04
C ARG A 74 11.73 -4.95 1.02
N HIS A 75 11.09 -6.01 1.48
CA HIS A 75 9.64 -6.03 1.54
C HIS A 75 9.07 -5.01 2.55
N ARG A 76 9.71 -4.85 3.72
CA ARG A 76 9.33 -3.80 4.69
C ARG A 76 9.64 -2.38 4.17
N ALA A 77 10.70 -2.23 3.37
CA ALA A 77 10.98 -0.97 2.69
C ALA A 77 9.87 -0.64 1.69
N ALA A 78 9.44 -1.60 0.87
CA ALA A 78 8.33 -1.42 -0.06
C ALA A 78 7.02 -1.01 0.64
N THR A 79 6.64 -1.67 1.75
CA THR A 79 5.44 -1.26 2.51
C THR A 79 5.58 0.13 3.14
N SER A 80 6.79 0.51 3.56
CA SER A 80 7.07 1.85 4.10
C SER A 80 6.98 2.93 3.03
N VAL A 81 7.58 2.71 1.86
CA VAL A 81 7.50 3.62 0.71
C VAL A 81 6.05 3.74 0.23
N ALA A 82 5.30 2.64 0.17
CA ALA A 82 3.88 2.67 -0.18
C ALA A 82 3.05 3.55 0.77
N LEU A 83 3.34 3.57 2.06
CA LEU A 83 2.66 4.45 3.02
C LEU A 83 3.01 5.92 2.83
N LEU A 84 4.27 6.24 2.51
CA LEU A 84 4.69 7.61 2.18
C LEU A 84 3.97 8.10 0.92
N LEU A 85 4.03 7.30 -0.15
CA LEU A 85 3.31 7.55 -1.41
C LEU A 85 1.82 7.75 -1.16
N LEU A 86 1.19 6.89 -0.36
CA LEU A 86 -0.21 7.03 0.00
C LEU A 86 -0.48 8.33 0.80
N GLY A 87 0.46 8.76 1.63
CA GLY A 87 0.45 10.06 2.31
C GLY A 87 0.32 11.24 1.34
N ASP A 88 1.08 11.17 0.24
CA ASP A 88 1.27 12.28 -0.69
C ASP A 88 0.26 12.35 -1.84
N GLY A 89 -0.58 11.34 -2.02
CA GLY A 89 -1.51 11.32 -3.16
C GLY A 89 -1.48 10.08 -4.03
N LEU A 90 -0.44 9.29 -3.88
CA LEU A 90 0.09 8.40 -4.91
C LEU A 90 -0.38 6.97 -4.64
N ALA A 91 -1.70 6.78 -4.72
CA ALA A 91 -2.34 5.53 -4.36
C ALA A 91 -2.05 4.40 -5.36
N ASP A 92 -1.87 4.71 -6.65
CA ASP A 92 -1.51 3.72 -7.67
C ASP A 92 -0.09 3.18 -7.46
N GLU A 93 0.88 4.05 -7.17
CA GLU A 93 2.25 3.64 -6.90
C GLU A 93 2.33 2.85 -5.58
N ALA A 94 1.56 3.27 -4.57
CA ALA A 94 1.41 2.52 -3.34
C ALA A 94 0.78 1.13 -3.58
N HIS A 95 -0.23 1.04 -4.45
CA HIS A 95 -0.88 -0.20 -4.85
C HIS A 95 0.14 -1.15 -5.48
N ASP A 96 0.86 -0.69 -6.50
CA ASP A 96 1.87 -1.47 -7.22
C ASP A 96 2.97 -2.03 -6.31
N LEU A 97 3.39 -1.28 -5.29
CA LEU A 97 4.37 -1.78 -4.34
C LEU A 97 3.85 -2.91 -3.43
N VAL A 98 2.56 -2.91 -3.11
CA VAL A 98 1.99 -3.85 -2.12
C VAL A 98 1.29 -5.04 -2.75
N THR A 99 0.82 -4.97 -4.00
CA THR A 99 0.16 -6.10 -4.67
C THR A 99 1.06 -7.34 -4.72
N PRO A 100 2.34 -7.28 -5.14
CA PRO A 100 3.21 -8.46 -5.20
C PRO A 100 3.44 -9.13 -3.83
N LEU A 101 3.30 -8.36 -2.74
CA LEU A 101 3.49 -8.82 -1.36
C LEU A 101 2.21 -9.36 -0.73
N SER A 102 1.05 -8.98 -1.24
CA SER A 102 -0.26 -9.29 -0.65
C SER A 102 -1.12 -10.22 -1.52
N TRP A 103 -0.75 -10.44 -2.78
CA TRP A 103 -1.43 -11.34 -3.70
C TRP A 103 -0.49 -12.44 -4.22
N PRO A 104 -0.95 -13.71 -4.29
CA PRO A 104 -0.09 -14.86 -4.64
C PRO A 104 0.24 -15.00 -6.13
N GLU A 105 -0.50 -14.35 -7.02
CA GLU A 105 -0.47 -14.58 -8.47
C GLU A 105 -0.25 -13.29 -9.24
N GLU A 106 0.13 -13.38 -10.52
CA GLU A 106 0.16 -12.19 -11.38
C GLU A 106 -1.28 -11.72 -11.63
N THR A 107 -1.46 -10.40 -11.67
CA THR A 107 -2.77 -9.80 -11.90
C THR A 107 -2.61 -8.57 -12.79
N HIS A 108 -3.66 -8.20 -13.53
CA HIS A 108 -3.65 -6.97 -14.31
C HIS A 108 -3.82 -5.72 -13.44
N PHE A 109 -4.16 -5.90 -12.16
CA PHE A 109 -4.36 -4.82 -11.22
C PHE A 109 -3.07 -4.32 -10.57
N GLY A 110 -1.99 -5.11 -10.56
CA GLY A 110 -0.74 -4.72 -9.92
C GLY A 110 0.46 -5.24 -10.68
N HIS A 111 1.55 -4.48 -10.61
CA HIS A 111 2.73 -4.74 -11.43
C HIS A 111 3.89 -5.30 -10.61
N GLY A 112 4.66 -6.20 -11.22
CA GLY A 112 5.80 -6.87 -10.59
C GLY A 112 5.54 -8.34 -10.27
N ARG A 113 6.63 -9.09 -10.08
CA ARG A 113 6.57 -10.53 -9.81
C ARG A 113 6.00 -10.77 -8.41
N PRO A 114 4.96 -11.63 -8.26
CA PRO A 114 4.44 -12.00 -6.94
C PRO A 114 5.53 -12.63 -6.07
N VAL A 115 5.65 -12.12 -4.85
CA VAL A 115 6.59 -12.58 -3.82
C VAL A 115 5.87 -13.00 -2.54
N TYR A 116 4.54 -12.94 -2.51
CA TYR A 116 3.67 -13.36 -1.42
C TYR A 116 4.05 -14.74 -0.83
N SER A 117 4.35 -15.72 -1.69
CA SER A 117 4.66 -17.09 -1.26
C SER A 117 6.03 -17.24 -0.59
N THR A 118 6.93 -16.27 -0.83
CA THR A 118 8.28 -16.23 -0.28
C THR A 118 8.45 -15.17 0.82
N ALA A 119 7.48 -14.26 0.97
CA ALA A 119 7.51 -13.22 1.98
C ALA A 119 7.20 -13.79 3.38
N PRO A 120 7.85 -13.29 4.45
CA PRO A 120 7.49 -13.65 5.81
C PRO A 120 6.01 -13.32 6.12
N PRO A 121 5.30 -14.15 6.92
CA PRO A 121 3.88 -13.94 7.22
C PRO A 121 3.54 -12.55 7.77
N GLU A 122 4.42 -11.97 8.58
CA GLU A 122 4.25 -10.62 9.12
C GLU A 122 4.33 -9.53 8.06
N VAL A 123 5.17 -9.73 7.03
CA VAL A 123 5.28 -8.81 5.89
C VAL A 123 4.02 -8.88 5.04
N VAL A 124 3.48 -10.08 4.82
CA VAL A 124 2.22 -10.26 4.10
C VAL A 124 1.07 -9.57 4.84
N ALA A 125 1.05 -9.65 6.17
CA ALA A 125 0.08 -8.95 7.01
C ALA A 125 0.20 -7.42 6.88
N GLU A 126 1.42 -6.89 6.95
CA GLU A 126 1.73 -5.47 6.79
C GLU A 126 1.33 -4.99 5.38
N ALA A 127 1.68 -5.71 4.32
CA ALA A 127 1.31 -5.38 2.95
C ALA A 127 -0.20 -5.41 2.74
N SER A 128 -0.89 -6.44 3.24
CA SER A 128 -2.36 -6.53 3.18
C SER A 128 -3.03 -5.37 3.91
N TYR A 129 -2.44 -4.91 5.01
CA TYR A 129 -2.92 -3.74 5.72
C TYR A 129 -2.74 -2.45 4.91
N VAL A 130 -1.57 -2.23 4.30
CA VAL A 130 -1.36 -1.06 3.42
C VAL A 130 -2.29 -1.13 2.21
N HIS A 131 -2.51 -2.31 1.64
CA HIS A 131 -3.44 -2.54 0.54
C HIS A 131 -4.89 -2.18 0.91
N GLN A 132 -5.31 -2.48 2.14
CA GLN A 132 -6.58 -1.98 2.67
C GLN A 132 -6.63 -0.44 2.67
N LEU A 133 -5.56 0.25 3.08
CA LEU A 133 -5.53 1.71 3.13
C LEU A 133 -5.64 2.33 1.74
N VAL A 134 -4.96 1.75 0.75
CA VAL A 134 -5.04 2.13 -0.66
C VAL A 134 -6.50 2.11 -1.13
N HIS A 135 -7.21 1.00 -0.97
CA HIS A 135 -8.61 0.93 -1.40
C HIS A 135 -9.58 1.72 -0.51
N ARG A 136 -9.20 2.00 0.75
CA ARG A 136 -9.97 2.93 1.57
C ARG A 136 -9.96 4.34 0.96
N ARG A 137 -8.85 4.74 0.32
CA ARG A 137 -8.72 6.00 -0.42
C ARG A 137 -9.44 5.99 -1.77
N GLU A 138 -9.70 4.82 -2.35
CA GLU A 138 -10.50 4.65 -3.58
C GLU A 138 -12.01 4.80 -3.32
N GLY A 139 -12.48 4.44 -2.12
CA GLY A 139 -13.82 4.74 -1.63
C GLY A 139 -14.96 4.08 -2.41
N PHE A 140 -15.73 4.90 -3.14
CA PHE A 140 -16.88 4.44 -3.92
C PHE A 140 -16.55 4.11 -5.37
N ASN A 141 -15.33 4.40 -5.83
CA ASN A 141 -14.92 4.03 -7.18
C ASN A 141 -14.84 2.51 -7.30
N VAL A 142 -15.31 2.00 -8.44
CA VAL A 142 -15.18 0.59 -8.79
C VAL A 142 -13.74 0.37 -9.25
N GLY A 143 -13.07 -0.57 -8.60
CA GLY A 143 -11.68 -0.90 -8.84
C GLY A 143 -11.47 -2.40 -9.02
N GLU A 144 -10.54 -2.94 -8.23
CA GLU A 144 -10.11 -4.34 -8.28
C GLU A 144 -11.31 -5.31 -8.23
N TYR A 145 -11.34 -6.27 -9.15
CA TYR A 145 -12.36 -7.30 -9.29
C TYR A 145 -13.81 -6.79 -9.37
N GLY A 146 -14.02 -5.55 -9.82
CA GLY A 146 -15.35 -4.94 -9.93
C GLY A 146 -15.96 -4.57 -8.57
N MET A 147 -15.17 -4.61 -7.48
CA MET A 147 -15.59 -4.15 -6.16
C MET A 147 -15.36 -2.65 -6.03
N ILE A 148 -16.23 -1.96 -5.29
CA ILE A 148 -15.93 -0.59 -4.86
C ILE A 148 -14.76 -0.59 -3.87
N GLY A 149 -14.00 0.50 -3.81
CA GLY A 149 -12.85 0.65 -2.91
C GLY A 149 -13.13 0.25 -1.46
N PHE A 150 -14.29 0.60 -0.89
CA PHE A 150 -14.67 0.15 0.46
C PHE A 150 -14.89 -1.36 0.58
N GLY A 151 -15.37 -2.01 -0.48
CA GLY A 151 -15.47 -3.47 -0.57
C GLY A 151 -14.08 -4.11 -0.60
N ASN A 152 -13.19 -3.63 -1.47
CA ASN A 152 -11.80 -4.08 -1.55
C ASN A 152 -11.07 -3.87 -0.22
N ALA A 153 -11.23 -2.70 0.42
CA ALA A 153 -10.64 -2.41 1.71
C ALA A 153 -11.06 -3.43 2.79
N ASN A 154 -12.32 -3.88 2.79
CA ASN A 154 -12.79 -4.89 3.73
C ASN A 154 -12.19 -6.28 3.44
N TYR A 155 -12.05 -6.64 2.17
CA TYR A 155 -11.37 -7.88 1.78
C TYR A 155 -9.94 -7.90 2.32
N TRP A 156 -9.17 -6.84 2.04
CA TRP A 156 -7.78 -6.72 2.46
C TRP A 156 -7.61 -6.61 3.98
N ALA A 157 -8.57 -5.97 4.67
CA ALA A 157 -8.61 -5.98 6.12
C ALA A 157 -8.72 -7.41 6.69
N ASN A 158 -9.58 -8.23 6.09
CA ASN A 158 -9.74 -9.63 6.49
C ASN A 158 -8.51 -10.47 6.12
N ALA A 159 -7.83 -10.16 5.00
CA ALA A 159 -6.58 -10.80 4.63
C ALA A 159 -5.47 -10.52 5.67
N ALA A 160 -5.29 -9.27 6.08
CA ALA A 160 -4.31 -8.88 7.09
C ALA A 160 -4.53 -9.61 8.42
N MET A 161 -5.79 -9.76 8.85
CA MET A 161 -6.14 -10.42 10.12
C MET A 161 -5.88 -11.93 10.15
N LYS A 162 -5.57 -12.59 9.02
CA LYS A 162 -5.24 -14.03 9.00
C LYS A 162 -3.88 -14.33 9.62
N PHE A 163 -3.03 -13.32 9.78
CA PHE A 163 -1.64 -13.48 10.21
C PHE A 163 -1.47 -13.07 11.68
N ARG A 164 -0.60 -13.81 12.39
CA ARG A 164 -0.26 -13.51 13.79
C ARG A 164 0.42 -12.15 13.89
N GLY A 165 0.05 -11.35 14.88
CA GLY A 165 0.57 -9.99 15.06
C GLY A 165 -0.25 -8.91 14.37
N SER A 166 -1.27 -9.28 13.59
CA SER A 166 -2.23 -8.34 13.00
C SER A 166 -3.05 -7.57 14.03
N GLU A 167 -3.13 -8.05 15.28
CA GLU A 167 -3.87 -7.39 16.35
C GLU A 167 -3.27 -6.04 16.74
N SER A 168 -2.02 -5.76 16.35
CA SER A 168 -1.38 -4.47 16.57
C SER A 168 -1.57 -3.47 15.44
N LEU A 169 -2.08 -3.92 14.29
CA LEU A 169 -2.43 -3.03 13.19
C LEU A 169 -3.61 -2.15 13.66
N PRO A 170 -3.63 -0.85 13.33
CA PRO A 170 -4.63 0.09 13.83
C PRO A 170 -5.88 0.03 12.95
N MET A 171 -6.37 -1.21 12.73
CA MET A 171 -7.53 -1.55 11.91
C MET A 171 -8.76 -0.74 12.30
N ARG A 172 -8.92 -0.51 13.61
CA ARG A 172 -10.06 0.22 14.18
C ARG A 172 -10.02 1.71 13.82
N ALA A 173 -8.86 2.36 13.96
CA ALA A 173 -8.71 3.79 13.65
C ALA A 173 -9.01 4.08 12.17
N VAL A 174 -8.60 3.19 11.27
CA VAL A 174 -8.88 3.27 9.83
C VAL A 174 -10.35 3.03 9.51
N ARG A 175 -10.97 2.02 10.15
CA ARG A 175 -12.40 1.70 9.96
C ARG A 175 -13.30 2.83 10.45
N GLU A 176 -12.99 3.42 11.61
CA GLU A 176 -13.83 4.42 12.28
C GLU A 176 -13.52 5.88 11.83
N GLY A 177 -12.28 6.19 11.44
CA GLY A 177 -11.82 7.56 11.18
C GLY A 177 -12.29 8.19 9.87
N VAL A 178 -12.69 7.38 8.88
CA VAL A 178 -13.04 7.85 7.52
C VAL A 178 -14.56 8.00 7.32
N LEU A 179 -15.37 7.75 8.35
CA LEU A 179 -16.83 7.95 8.33
C LEU A 179 -17.27 9.25 9.04
N ARG A 180 -16.32 10.14 9.36
CA ARG A 180 -16.60 11.44 9.99
C ARG A 180 -16.37 12.57 9.01
#